data_AF-A0A293LUP3-F1
#
_entry.id   AF-A0A293LUP3-F1
#
_cell.length_a   1.000
_cell.length_b   1.000
_cell.length_c   1.000
_cell.angle_alpha   90.00
_cell.angle_beta   90.00
_cell.angle_gamma   90.00
#
_symmetry.space_group_name_H-M   'P 1'
#
loop_
_entity.id
_entity.type
_entity.pdbx_description
1 polymer ?
#
loop_
_entity_poly.entity_id
_entity_poly.type
_entity_poly.pdbx_seq_one_letter_code
_entity_poly.pdbx_strand_id
1 'polypeptide(L)'
;MSIFLKKFVDDVKTVDEVTWEHNGATISSRLYALCCCVDAPARAAVRNHVLFNGFFGCPWCLTKAEHISGSLRYLDTAPYVERTESGVVRDMKLAVQFGTPVNGVKGPSPLVNLPYFNLVWGFTADYMHAVLLGVAKQFTDLMFNTVHHGQAFYIGTPTTVSQVNRRLLAIHPPHCFTRLPRSIKDRAYWKASEWRHWLLYYSLPSTRDILPQQYWKHWSLLVEAIYLLLSEVLSQPTITRAGVLLQKFVSMAASLYGERHVTFNVHQLLHLPKTAENLGPLWAHSAFVFEGGNGRLTRTVTAARGVPLQIVERVVLLQQLQLVLNSLPLAMQIKKVCMGMLGERHVQNFAVVDEGVLLGIPQCVCHFSESEQQAFMQQYSEMPSATSEFQRFVYKGQVYHSQAYKKATRSNTTVIATQNDEYL
;
A
#
# COMPACT_ATOMS: atom_id res chain seq x y z
N MET A 1 0.68 10.76 22.34
CA MET A 1 1.57 11.02 21.19
C MET A 1 2.87 11.69 21.61
N SER A 2 2.81 12.78 22.39
CA SER A 2 3.99 13.52 22.88
C SER A 2 5.01 12.66 23.62
N ILE A 3 4.57 11.76 24.52
CA ILE A 3 5.48 10.91 25.32
C ILE A 3 6.38 10.04 24.42
N PHE A 4 5.80 9.32 23.46
CA PHE A 4 6.54 8.41 22.58
C PHE A 4 7.41 9.16 21.57
N LEU A 5 6.86 10.18 20.91
CA LEU A 5 7.61 10.93 19.89
C LEU A 5 8.72 11.78 20.51
N LYS A 6 8.54 12.32 21.71
CA LYS A 6 9.59 13.10 22.38
C LYS A 6 10.81 12.24 22.64
N LYS A 7 10.63 11.04 23.19
CA LYS A 7 11.75 10.10 23.40
C LYS A 7 12.46 9.76 22.09
N PHE A 8 11.71 9.44 21.04
CA PHE A 8 12.29 9.22 19.71
C PHE A 8 13.11 10.43 19.20
N VAL A 9 12.56 11.64 19.31
CA VAL A 9 13.27 12.86 18.86
C VAL A 9 14.51 13.12 19.71
N ASP A 10 14.41 12.96 21.03
CA ASP A 10 15.55 13.12 21.94
C ASP A 10 16.66 12.10 21.59
N ASP A 11 16.30 10.84 21.31
CA ASP A 11 17.26 9.81 20.90
C ASP A 11 17.92 10.14 19.57
N VAL A 12 17.15 10.48 18.52
CA VAL A 12 17.69 10.82 17.20
C VAL A 12 18.62 12.04 17.27
N LYS A 13 18.31 13.03 18.11
CA LYS A 13 19.17 14.21 18.30
C LYS A 13 20.52 13.88 18.91
N THR A 14 20.63 12.78 19.65
CA THR A 14 21.87 12.34 20.29
C THR A 14 22.66 11.35 19.44
N VAL A 15 22.10 10.89 18.32
CA VAL A 15 22.81 10.02 17.39
C VAL A 15 23.76 10.87 16.55
N ASP A 16 25.03 10.83 16.93
CA ASP A 16 26.14 11.33 16.12
C ASP A 16 26.42 10.38 14.94
N GLU A 17 27.49 10.65 14.20
CA GLU A 17 27.95 9.80 13.11
C GLU A 17 28.21 8.36 13.58
N VAL A 18 27.50 7.40 12.99
CA VAL A 18 27.61 5.98 13.29
C VAL A 18 28.69 5.38 12.39
N THR A 19 29.76 4.90 12.99
CA THR A 19 30.84 4.20 12.27
C THR A 19 30.63 2.69 12.36
N TRP A 20 30.70 1.99 11.24
CA TRP A 20 30.50 0.53 11.15
C TRP A 20 31.37 -0.08 10.05
N GLU A 21 31.64 -1.40 10.14
CA GLU A 21 32.47 -2.10 9.16
C GLU A 21 31.63 -2.97 8.22
N HIS A 22 31.96 -2.94 6.93
CA HIS A 22 31.40 -3.81 5.91
C HIS A 22 32.46 -4.22 4.90
N ASN A 23 32.64 -5.54 4.72
CA ASN A 23 33.63 -6.09 3.79
C ASN A 23 35.04 -5.50 3.96
N GLY A 24 35.47 -5.25 5.20
CA GLY A 24 36.78 -4.67 5.52
C GLY A 24 36.89 -3.16 5.30
N ALA A 25 35.82 -2.48 4.88
CA ALA A 25 35.76 -1.02 4.80
C ALA A 25 35.08 -0.44 6.04
N THR A 26 35.69 0.59 6.62
CA THR A 26 35.06 1.44 7.64
C THR A 26 34.16 2.45 6.95
N ILE A 27 32.87 2.41 7.27
CA ILE A 27 31.83 3.29 6.74
C ILE A 27 31.34 4.18 7.87
N SER A 28 31.25 5.48 7.60
CA SER A 28 30.64 6.44 8.52
C SER A 28 29.30 6.90 7.95
N SER A 29 28.25 6.85 8.76
CA SER A 29 26.88 7.10 8.35
C SER A 29 26.19 8.09 9.28
N ARG A 30 25.34 8.95 8.71
CA ARG A 30 24.53 9.91 9.46
C ARG A 30 23.05 9.60 9.33
N LEU A 31 22.32 9.84 10.41
CA LEU A 31 20.89 9.58 10.48
C LEU A 31 20.09 10.85 10.17
N TYR A 32 19.19 10.77 9.20
CA TYR A 32 18.24 11.83 8.87
C TYR A 32 16.82 11.28 8.83
N ALA A 33 15.90 11.89 9.56
CA ALA A 33 14.49 11.61 9.42
C ALA A 33 13.92 12.43 8.27
N LEU A 34 13.58 11.77 7.16
CA LEU A 34 13.13 12.45 5.94
C LEU A 34 11.60 12.50 5.81
N CYS A 35 10.90 11.50 6.32
CA CYS A 35 9.46 11.34 6.11
C CYS A 35 8.75 10.75 7.33
N CYS A 36 7.61 11.34 7.67
CA CYS A 36 6.61 10.82 8.60
C CYS A 36 5.36 10.41 7.79
N CYS A 37 5.27 9.12 7.47
CA CYS A 37 4.13 8.53 6.77
C CYS A 37 3.09 8.01 7.76
N VAL A 38 1.97 8.73 7.86
CA VAL A 38 0.86 8.44 8.79
C VAL A 38 -0.48 8.77 8.13
N ASP A 39 -1.56 8.15 8.60
CA ASP A 39 -2.91 8.48 8.14
C ASP A 39 -3.33 9.90 8.62
N ALA A 40 -4.49 10.40 8.15
CA ALA A 40 -4.90 11.77 8.47
C ALA A 40 -5.13 12.02 9.98
N PRO A 41 -5.82 11.14 10.74
CA PRO A 41 -5.94 11.26 12.19
C PRO A 41 -4.59 11.27 12.92
N ALA A 42 -3.71 10.32 12.62
CA ALA A 42 -2.39 10.24 13.26
C ALA A 42 -1.51 11.43 12.86
N ARG A 43 -1.55 11.90 11.61
CA ARG A 43 -0.87 13.12 11.16
C ARG A 43 -1.29 14.34 11.99
N ALA A 44 -2.59 14.51 12.24
CA ALA A 44 -3.07 15.59 13.08
C ALA A 44 -2.57 15.47 14.53
N ALA A 45 -2.54 14.25 15.08
CA ALA A 45 -2.02 14.00 16.44
C ALA A 45 -0.51 14.26 16.55
N VAL A 46 0.29 13.80 15.59
CA VAL A 46 1.75 14.00 15.52
C VAL A 46 2.08 15.48 15.39
N ARG A 47 1.36 16.20 14.53
CA ARG A 47 1.58 17.64 14.27
C ARG A 47 1.00 18.57 15.32
N ASN A 48 0.26 18.04 16.29
CA ASN A 48 -0.58 18.83 17.19
C ASN A 48 -1.47 19.82 16.43
N HIS A 49 -2.19 19.29 15.45
CA HIS A 49 -3.03 20.03 14.50
C HIS A 49 -4.51 19.63 14.65
N VAL A 50 -5.42 20.43 14.13
CA VAL A 50 -6.82 20.06 13.98
C VAL A 50 -6.95 18.89 13.00
N LEU A 51 -8.02 18.12 13.15
CA LEU A 51 -8.32 16.99 12.28
C LEU A 51 -8.74 17.45 10.88
N PHE A 52 -8.87 16.49 9.96
CA PHE A 52 -9.31 16.71 8.57
C PHE A 52 -10.70 17.36 8.44
N ASN A 53 -11.49 17.35 9.52
CA ASN A 53 -12.80 18.00 9.64
C ASN A 53 -12.74 19.38 10.33
N GLY A 54 -11.56 19.99 10.46
CA GLY A 54 -11.39 21.38 10.88
C GLY A 54 -11.29 22.34 9.69
N PHE A 55 -11.68 23.62 9.88
CA PHE A 55 -11.67 24.65 8.83
C PHE A 55 -10.32 24.82 8.15
N PHE A 56 -9.21 24.72 8.90
CA PHE A 56 -7.85 24.72 8.36
C PHE A 56 -7.21 23.36 8.58
N GLY A 57 -7.89 22.28 8.18
CA GLY A 57 -7.46 20.91 8.39
C GLY A 57 -6.31 20.45 7.50
N CYS A 58 -6.06 21.15 6.39
CA CYS A 58 -4.95 20.80 5.49
C CYS A 58 -3.58 21.14 6.11
N PRO A 59 -2.66 20.16 6.17
CA PRO A 59 -1.35 20.37 6.75
C PRO A 59 -0.31 20.92 5.74
N TRP A 60 -0.66 21.02 4.45
CA TRP A 60 0.23 21.53 3.38
C TRP A 60 -0.14 22.94 2.89
N CYS A 61 -1.41 23.33 2.97
CA CYS A 61 -1.88 24.65 2.54
C CYS A 61 -2.80 25.31 3.58
N LEU A 62 -3.09 26.58 3.34
CA LEU A 62 -3.99 27.42 4.14
C LEU A 62 -5.41 27.50 3.58
N THR A 63 -5.77 26.65 2.61
CA THR A 63 -7.15 26.58 2.10
C THR A 63 -8.12 26.32 3.25
N LYS A 64 -9.07 27.22 3.40
CA LYS A 64 -10.15 27.10 4.38
C LYS A 64 -11.24 26.20 3.80
N ALA A 65 -11.62 25.16 4.52
CA ALA A 65 -12.76 24.33 4.16
C ALA A 65 -14.09 25.05 4.45
N GLU A 66 -15.13 24.67 3.73
CA GLU A 66 -16.48 25.21 3.86
C GLU A 66 -17.44 24.15 4.40
N HIS A 67 -18.43 24.56 5.18
CA HIS A 67 -19.40 23.63 5.75
C HIS A 67 -20.55 23.37 4.78
N ILE A 68 -20.51 22.22 4.11
CA ILE A 68 -21.48 21.81 3.09
C ILE A 68 -22.21 20.55 3.56
N SER A 69 -23.53 20.63 3.70
CA SER A 69 -24.40 19.50 4.05
C SER A 69 -23.95 18.71 5.31
N GLY A 70 -23.58 19.43 6.38
CA GLY A 70 -23.21 18.80 7.66
C GLY A 70 -21.77 18.30 7.74
N SER A 71 -20.89 18.67 6.80
CA SER A 71 -19.48 18.31 6.84
C SER A 71 -18.60 19.33 6.11
N LEU A 72 -17.31 19.37 6.44
CA LEU A 72 -16.37 20.27 5.77
C LEU A 72 -15.93 19.75 4.39
N ARG A 73 -15.88 20.65 3.40
CA ARG A 73 -15.47 20.41 2.01
C ARG A 73 -14.48 21.47 1.54
N TYR A 74 -13.62 21.09 0.61
CA TYR A 74 -12.54 21.95 0.11
C TYR A 74 -12.87 22.35 -1.33
N LEU A 75 -13.69 23.38 -1.50
CA LEU A 75 -14.22 23.78 -2.81
C LEU A 75 -13.25 24.67 -3.60
N ASP A 76 -12.36 25.37 -2.90
CA ASP A 76 -11.30 26.16 -3.53
C ASP A 76 -10.17 25.24 -4.02
N THR A 77 -9.90 25.27 -5.33
CA THR A 77 -9.05 24.29 -6.01
C THR A 77 -7.75 24.84 -6.59
N ALA A 78 -7.55 26.16 -6.63
CA ALA A 78 -6.28 26.86 -6.89
C ALA A 78 -6.54 28.36 -7.20
N PRO A 79 -5.53 29.24 -7.00
CA PRO A 79 -4.25 28.97 -6.34
C PRO A 79 -4.41 28.95 -4.82
N TYR A 80 -3.92 27.90 -4.16
CA TYR A 80 -3.88 27.85 -2.70
C TYR A 80 -2.56 28.40 -2.17
N VAL A 81 -2.60 28.94 -0.95
CA VAL A 81 -1.39 29.39 -0.25
C VAL A 81 -0.76 28.21 0.47
N GLU A 82 0.45 27.83 0.07
CA GLU A 82 1.23 26.80 0.75
C GLU A 82 1.66 27.26 2.14
N ARG A 83 1.73 26.31 3.07
CA ARG A 83 2.32 26.54 4.39
C ARG A 83 3.83 26.54 4.28
N THR A 84 4.47 27.41 5.04
CA THR A 84 5.92 27.41 5.23
C THR A 84 6.29 26.92 6.63
N GLU A 85 7.52 26.45 6.82
CA GLU A 85 7.99 26.03 8.14
C GLU A 85 7.96 27.18 9.15
N SER A 86 8.41 28.36 8.73
CA SER A 86 8.37 29.58 9.56
C SER A 86 6.93 29.95 9.92
N GLY A 87 5.98 29.81 8.99
CA GLY A 87 4.55 30.01 9.24
C GLY A 87 3.99 29.01 10.25
N VAL A 88 4.34 27.72 10.12
CA VAL A 88 3.93 26.68 11.08
C VAL A 88 4.50 26.97 12.48
N VAL A 89 5.79 27.32 12.59
CA VAL A 89 6.41 27.67 13.88
C VAL A 89 5.77 28.91 14.51
N ARG A 90 5.47 29.94 13.71
CA ARG A 90 4.71 31.11 14.16
C ARG A 90 3.35 30.69 14.72
N ASP A 91 2.60 29.89 13.97
CA ASP A 91 1.25 29.46 14.36
C ASP A 91 1.28 28.58 15.62
N MET A 92 2.34 27.76 15.82
CA MET A 92 2.57 27.04 17.09
C MET A 92 2.71 28.00 18.28
N LYS A 93 3.51 29.07 18.15
CA LYS A 93 3.72 30.07 19.20
C LYS A 93 2.43 30.83 19.52
N LEU A 94 1.72 31.29 18.49
CA LEU A 94 0.45 32.00 18.65
C LEU A 94 -0.63 31.11 19.28
N ALA A 95 -0.68 29.83 18.90
CA ALA A 95 -1.64 28.90 19.50
C ALA A 95 -1.43 28.71 21.02
N VAL A 96 -0.16 28.69 21.46
CA VAL A 96 0.17 28.68 22.90
C VAL A 96 -0.20 30.00 23.57
N GLN A 97 0.15 31.12 22.94
CA GLN A 97 -0.12 32.46 23.47
C GLN A 97 -1.62 32.73 23.66
N PHE A 98 -2.44 32.33 22.69
CA PHE A 98 -3.88 32.60 22.69
C PHE A 98 -4.72 31.45 23.27
N GLY A 99 -4.13 30.28 23.54
CA GLY A 99 -4.85 29.10 24.03
C GLY A 99 -5.87 28.53 23.04
N THR A 100 -5.77 28.87 21.74
CA THR A 100 -6.70 28.45 20.69
C THR A 100 -5.96 28.08 19.41
N PRO A 101 -6.50 27.20 18.55
CA PRO A 101 -5.82 26.85 17.31
C PRO A 101 -5.66 28.04 16.35
N VAL A 102 -4.47 28.23 15.79
CA VAL A 102 -4.17 29.26 14.79
C VAL A 102 -3.86 28.58 13.46
N ASN A 103 -4.63 28.89 12.42
CA ASN A 103 -4.57 28.21 11.12
C ASN A 103 -4.54 26.67 11.26
N GLY A 104 -5.32 26.12 12.19
CA GLY A 104 -5.39 24.67 12.45
C GLY A 104 -4.25 24.10 13.31
N VAL A 105 -3.19 24.85 13.60
CA VAL A 105 -2.13 24.43 14.54
C VAL A 105 -2.63 24.66 15.96
N LYS A 106 -2.60 23.64 16.82
CA LYS A 106 -3.06 23.72 18.22
C LYS A 106 -1.92 23.99 19.21
N GLY A 107 -0.68 23.91 18.76
CA GLY A 107 0.52 24.13 19.57
C GLY A 107 1.71 23.37 18.99
N PRO A 108 2.85 23.31 19.71
CA PRO A 108 4.06 22.66 19.23
C PRO A 108 3.87 21.16 18.96
N SER A 109 4.45 20.69 17.86
CA SER A 109 4.67 19.26 17.60
C SER A 109 6.00 18.83 18.21
N PRO A 110 6.13 17.61 18.77
CA PRO A 110 7.45 17.09 19.18
C PRO A 110 8.49 17.11 18.05
N LEU A 111 8.05 16.99 16.78
CA LEU A 111 8.94 16.95 15.63
C LEU A 111 9.59 18.31 15.29
N VAL A 112 9.17 19.41 15.92
CA VAL A 112 9.85 20.72 15.80
C VAL A 112 11.31 20.66 16.24
N ASN A 113 11.64 19.70 17.10
CA ASN A 113 12.99 19.53 17.63
C ASN A 113 13.84 18.55 16.81
N LEU A 114 13.28 17.92 15.78
CA LEU A 114 13.98 16.93 14.97
C LEU A 114 14.88 17.65 13.95
N PRO A 115 16.21 17.43 13.96
CA PRO A 115 17.12 18.12 13.05
C PRO A 115 16.79 17.81 11.59
N TYR A 116 16.86 18.82 10.73
CA TYR A 116 16.66 18.72 9.27
C TYR A 116 15.28 18.22 8.81
N PHE A 117 14.34 17.99 9.72
CA PHE A 117 13.00 17.53 9.37
C PHE A 117 12.11 18.71 8.97
N ASN A 118 11.56 18.67 7.76
CA ASN A 118 10.67 19.72 7.27
C ASN A 118 9.27 19.59 7.90
N LEU A 119 8.80 20.61 8.61
CA LEU A 119 7.52 20.54 9.33
C LEU A 119 6.26 20.54 8.45
N VAL A 120 6.41 20.85 7.16
CA VAL A 120 5.31 20.83 6.18
C VAL A 120 5.43 19.57 5.32
N TRP A 121 6.55 19.44 4.61
CA TRP A 121 6.82 18.45 3.57
C TRP A 121 7.60 17.22 4.04
N GLY A 122 8.06 17.18 5.30
CA GLY A 122 8.45 15.95 5.96
C GLY A 122 7.26 15.04 6.28
N PHE A 123 6.03 15.48 5.98
CA PHE A 123 4.82 14.67 6.01
C PHE A 123 4.31 14.41 4.60
N THR A 124 3.87 13.18 4.37
CA THR A 124 3.26 12.74 3.11
C THR A 124 1.76 12.48 3.28
N ALA A 125 1.00 12.69 2.20
CA ALA A 125 -0.34 12.13 2.07
C ALA A 125 -0.19 10.66 1.65
N ASP A 126 -0.31 9.74 2.61
CA ASP A 126 -0.18 8.31 2.34
C ASP A 126 -1.16 7.86 1.24
N TYR A 127 -0.62 7.35 0.13
CA TYR A 127 -1.42 6.98 -1.03
C TYR A 127 -2.37 5.81 -0.72
N MET A 128 -2.00 4.92 0.21
CA MET A 128 -2.86 3.79 0.58
C MET A 128 -4.16 4.30 1.21
N HIS A 129 -4.09 5.19 2.21
CA HIS A 129 -5.26 5.74 2.88
C HIS A 129 -5.95 6.85 2.07
N ALA A 130 -5.19 7.82 1.55
CA ALA A 130 -5.77 9.00 0.90
C ALA A 130 -6.31 8.67 -0.50
N VAL A 131 -5.56 7.92 -1.30
CA VAL A 131 -5.92 7.63 -2.70
C VAL A 131 -6.76 6.36 -2.78
N LEU A 132 -6.25 5.22 -2.31
CA LEU A 132 -6.92 3.93 -2.54
C LEU A 132 -8.17 3.75 -1.68
N LEU A 133 -8.01 3.83 -0.35
CA LEU A 133 -9.11 3.68 0.60
C LEU A 133 -9.97 4.95 0.73
N GLY A 134 -9.45 6.09 0.26
CA GLY A 134 -10.10 7.39 0.26
C GLY A 134 -10.81 7.67 -1.06
N VAL A 135 -10.09 8.28 -2.01
CA VAL A 135 -10.68 8.77 -3.27
C VAL A 135 -11.21 7.62 -4.14
N ALA A 136 -10.42 6.57 -4.38
CA ALA A 136 -10.81 5.53 -5.31
C ALA A 136 -12.04 4.77 -4.83
N LYS A 137 -12.08 4.43 -3.53
CA LYS A 137 -13.26 3.88 -2.88
C LYS A 137 -14.45 4.83 -2.98
N GLN A 138 -14.28 6.10 -2.59
CA GLN A 138 -15.36 7.09 -2.61
C GLN A 138 -16.02 7.21 -3.99
N PHE A 139 -15.23 7.39 -5.06
CA PHE A 139 -15.77 7.59 -6.40
C PHE A 139 -16.36 6.30 -6.99
N THR A 140 -15.80 5.14 -6.65
CA THR A 140 -16.41 3.85 -7.00
C THR A 140 -17.76 3.68 -6.28
N ASP A 141 -17.87 4.09 -5.02
CA ASP A 141 -19.15 4.05 -4.31
C ASP A 141 -20.18 5.02 -4.89
N LEU A 142 -19.77 6.20 -5.38
CA LEU A 142 -20.66 7.09 -6.14
C LEU A 142 -21.24 6.38 -7.38
N MET A 143 -20.40 5.66 -8.11
CA MET A 143 -20.80 4.94 -9.32
C MET A 143 -21.74 3.76 -9.04
N PHE A 144 -21.60 3.06 -7.91
CA PHE A 144 -22.27 1.76 -7.70
C PHE A 144 -23.23 1.68 -6.50
N ASN A 145 -23.29 2.70 -5.63
CA ASN A 145 -24.21 2.68 -4.49
C ASN A 145 -25.61 3.17 -4.90
N THR A 146 -26.64 2.38 -4.58
CA THR A 146 -28.05 2.65 -4.94
C THR A 146 -28.60 3.95 -4.37
N VAL A 147 -27.96 4.52 -3.35
CA VAL A 147 -28.29 5.87 -2.84
C VAL A 147 -28.16 6.93 -3.94
N HIS A 148 -27.38 6.66 -4.99
CA HIS A 148 -27.17 7.56 -6.13
C HIS A 148 -27.96 7.18 -7.38
N HIS A 149 -28.96 6.31 -7.31
CA HIS A 149 -29.68 5.79 -8.50
C HIS A 149 -30.25 6.85 -9.45
N GLY A 150 -30.58 8.05 -8.94
CA GLY A 150 -31.06 9.18 -9.75
C GLY A 150 -29.94 10.07 -10.33
N GLN A 151 -28.68 9.72 -10.18
CA GLN A 151 -27.53 10.52 -10.63
C GLN A 151 -26.96 9.98 -11.94
N ALA A 152 -26.50 10.88 -12.82
CA ALA A 152 -25.98 10.49 -14.13
C ALA A 152 -24.69 9.64 -14.06
N PHE A 153 -23.91 9.72 -12.98
CA PHE A 153 -22.73 8.88 -12.77
C PHE A 153 -23.06 7.46 -12.26
N TYR A 154 -24.32 7.18 -11.94
CA TYR A 154 -24.72 5.90 -11.36
C TYR A 154 -24.82 4.80 -12.43
N ILE A 155 -24.07 3.73 -12.19
CA ILE A 155 -24.01 2.51 -13.00
C ILE A 155 -24.23 1.26 -12.14
N GLY A 156 -24.90 1.41 -11.00
CA GLY A 156 -25.14 0.33 -10.03
C GLY A 156 -26.35 -0.57 -10.30
N THR A 157 -27.00 -0.45 -11.46
CA THR A 157 -28.15 -1.31 -11.79
C THR A 157 -27.73 -2.79 -11.90
N PRO A 158 -28.63 -3.76 -11.65
CA PRO A 158 -28.28 -5.18 -11.76
C PRO A 158 -27.69 -5.57 -13.11
N THR A 159 -28.23 -5.01 -14.21
CA THR A 159 -27.74 -5.23 -15.57
C THR A 159 -26.32 -4.73 -15.74
N THR A 160 -26.07 -3.47 -15.37
CA THR A 160 -24.77 -2.83 -15.54
C THR A 160 -23.70 -3.46 -14.65
N VAL A 161 -24.04 -3.75 -13.38
CA VAL A 161 -23.14 -4.46 -12.45
C VAL A 161 -22.76 -5.84 -13.00
N SER A 162 -23.69 -6.55 -13.64
CA SER A 162 -23.41 -7.86 -14.24
C SER A 162 -22.44 -7.75 -15.42
N GLN A 163 -22.55 -6.69 -16.24
CA GLN A 163 -21.61 -6.42 -17.34
C GLN A 163 -20.21 -6.07 -16.80
N VAL A 164 -20.11 -5.18 -15.82
CA VAL A 164 -18.85 -4.81 -15.18
C VAL A 164 -18.18 -6.04 -14.56
N ASN A 165 -18.94 -6.86 -13.82
CA ASN A 165 -18.42 -8.09 -13.22
C ASN A 165 -17.93 -9.09 -14.26
N ARG A 166 -18.65 -9.27 -15.37
CA ARG A 166 -18.20 -10.15 -16.45
C ARG A 166 -16.82 -9.74 -16.96
N ARG A 167 -16.59 -8.44 -17.17
CA ARG A 167 -15.30 -7.92 -17.63
C ARG A 167 -14.24 -8.02 -16.54
N LEU A 168 -14.54 -7.61 -15.32
CA LEU A 168 -13.63 -7.63 -14.18
C LEU A 168 -13.13 -9.05 -13.86
N LEU A 169 -14.03 -10.03 -13.83
CA LEU A 169 -13.71 -11.42 -13.51
C LEU A 169 -13.05 -12.19 -14.67
N ALA A 170 -13.09 -11.64 -15.88
CA ALA A 170 -12.35 -12.17 -17.03
C ALA A 170 -10.88 -11.70 -17.06
N ILE A 171 -10.47 -10.80 -16.17
CA ILE A 171 -9.08 -10.33 -16.10
C ILE A 171 -8.22 -11.37 -15.39
N HIS A 172 -7.14 -11.77 -16.05
CA HIS A 172 -6.15 -12.72 -15.54
C HIS A 172 -4.85 -12.01 -15.18
N PRO A 173 -4.69 -11.48 -13.95
CA PRO A 173 -3.49 -10.75 -13.60
C PRO A 173 -2.26 -11.65 -13.50
N PRO A 174 -1.04 -11.09 -13.68
CA PRO A 174 0.20 -11.82 -13.45
C PRO A 174 0.34 -12.36 -12.03
N HIS A 175 1.18 -13.38 -11.84
CA HIS A 175 1.40 -14.03 -10.54
C HIS A 175 1.94 -13.09 -9.44
N CYS A 176 2.55 -11.95 -9.80
CA CYS A 176 2.99 -10.93 -8.84
C CYS A 176 1.81 -10.22 -8.15
N PHE A 177 0.58 -10.36 -8.64
CA PHE A 177 -0.62 -9.85 -7.99
C PHE A 177 -1.02 -10.80 -6.86
N THR A 178 -0.96 -10.30 -5.63
CA THR A 178 -1.26 -11.08 -4.42
C THR A 178 -2.74 -11.51 -4.30
N ARG A 179 -3.64 -10.92 -5.12
CA ARG A 179 -5.10 -11.16 -5.08
C ARG A 179 -5.69 -11.11 -6.48
N LEU A 180 -6.53 -12.08 -6.79
CA LEU A 180 -7.32 -12.14 -8.02
C LEU A 180 -8.52 -11.16 -7.95
N PRO A 181 -9.07 -10.73 -9.11
CA PRO A 181 -10.26 -9.90 -9.14
C PRO A 181 -11.44 -10.56 -8.42
N ARG A 182 -12.17 -9.79 -7.62
CA ARG A 182 -13.44 -10.17 -6.99
C ARG A 182 -14.57 -9.34 -7.58
N SER A 183 -15.80 -9.80 -7.36
CA SER A 183 -17.00 -9.08 -7.78
C SER A 183 -17.02 -7.65 -7.22
N ILE A 184 -17.47 -6.68 -8.02
CA ILE A 184 -17.68 -5.29 -7.60
C ILE A 184 -18.75 -5.17 -6.50
N LYS A 185 -19.58 -6.21 -6.33
CA LYS A 185 -20.53 -6.31 -5.21
C LYS A 185 -19.82 -6.49 -3.87
N ASP A 186 -18.63 -7.09 -3.87
CA ASP A 186 -17.85 -7.38 -2.65
C ASP A 186 -16.93 -6.22 -2.26
N ARG A 187 -17.01 -5.07 -2.96
CA ARG A 187 -16.09 -3.93 -2.81
C ARG A 187 -16.05 -3.36 -1.40
N ALA A 188 -17.12 -3.50 -0.62
CA ALA A 188 -17.15 -3.11 0.78
C ALA A 188 -16.07 -3.82 1.62
N TYR A 189 -15.64 -5.01 1.19
CA TYR A 189 -14.64 -5.86 1.86
C TYR A 189 -13.29 -5.88 1.13
N TRP A 190 -13.09 -5.05 0.12
CA TRP A 190 -11.81 -4.96 -0.59
C TRP A 190 -10.72 -4.36 0.31
N LYS A 191 -9.55 -5.00 0.31
CA LYS A 191 -8.34 -4.47 0.94
C LYS A 191 -7.71 -3.40 0.06
N ALA A 192 -6.78 -2.61 0.63
CA ALA A 192 -6.10 -1.56 -0.13
C ALA A 192 -5.40 -2.07 -1.40
N SER A 193 -4.81 -3.28 -1.38
CA SER A 193 -4.22 -3.88 -2.57
C SER A 193 -5.23 -4.18 -3.69
N GLU A 194 -6.47 -4.53 -3.34
CA GLU A 194 -7.55 -4.73 -4.31
C GLU A 194 -8.02 -3.40 -4.89
N TRP A 195 -8.11 -2.36 -4.06
CA TRP A 195 -8.36 -0.99 -4.51
C TRP A 195 -7.24 -0.47 -5.43
N ARG A 196 -5.98 -0.83 -5.17
CA ARG A 196 -4.84 -0.54 -6.07
C ARG A 196 -5.07 -1.16 -7.44
N HIS A 197 -5.41 -2.45 -7.49
CA HIS A 197 -5.62 -3.14 -8.77
C HIS A 197 -6.85 -2.59 -9.51
N TRP A 198 -7.92 -2.31 -8.77
CA TRP A 198 -9.12 -1.66 -9.32
C TRP A 198 -8.78 -0.31 -9.95
N LEU A 199 -8.13 0.58 -9.21
CA LEU A 199 -7.76 1.91 -9.70
C LEU A 199 -6.88 1.81 -10.95
N LEU A 200 -5.74 1.11 -10.85
CA LEU A 200 -4.69 1.18 -11.87
C LEU A 200 -4.96 0.33 -13.11
N TYR A 201 -5.64 -0.81 -12.96
CA TYR A 201 -5.69 -1.82 -14.02
C TYR A 201 -7.10 -2.23 -14.42
N TYR A 202 -8.04 -2.32 -13.48
CA TYR A 202 -9.32 -2.98 -13.78
C TYR A 202 -10.47 -2.02 -14.05
N SER A 203 -10.49 -0.84 -13.42
CA SER A 203 -11.64 0.07 -13.45
C SER A 203 -11.94 0.58 -14.86
N LEU A 204 -10.93 1.09 -15.58
CA LEU A 204 -11.11 1.64 -16.93
C LEU A 204 -11.63 0.62 -17.94
N PRO A 205 -11.00 -0.57 -18.13
CA PRO A 205 -11.52 -1.56 -19.08
C PRO A 205 -12.87 -2.14 -18.64
N SER A 206 -13.08 -2.34 -17.34
CA SER A 206 -14.34 -2.91 -16.83
C SER A 206 -15.52 -1.96 -16.97
N THR A 207 -15.29 -0.64 -17.03
CA THR A 207 -16.35 0.39 -17.11
C THR A 207 -16.43 1.10 -18.46
N ARG A 208 -15.57 0.76 -19.41
CA ARG A 208 -15.56 1.33 -20.78
C ARG A 208 -16.93 1.16 -21.44
N ASP A 209 -17.46 2.19 -22.09
CA ASP A 209 -18.78 2.16 -22.75
C ASP A 209 -19.97 1.82 -21.83
N ILE A 210 -19.74 1.82 -20.50
CA ILE A 210 -20.74 1.57 -19.47
C ILE A 210 -20.92 2.83 -18.61
N LEU A 211 -19.81 3.37 -18.09
CA LEU A 211 -19.79 4.64 -17.38
C LEU A 211 -19.91 5.78 -18.41
N PRO A 212 -20.83 6.76 -18.22
CA PRO A 212 -20.97 7.83 -19.20
C PRO A 212 -19.65 8.58 -19.41
N GLN A 213 -19.40 8.96 -20.66
CA GLN A 213 -18.07 9.30 -21.14
C GLN A 213 -17.39 10.42 -20.33
N GLN A 214 -18.14 11.42 -19.87
CA GLN A 214 -17.59 12.50 -19.04
C GLN A 214 -17.00 12.00 -17.72
N TYR A 215 -17.66 11.05 -17.06
CA TYR A 215 -17.21 10.46 -15.79
C TYR A 215 -16.07 9.47 -16.01
N TRP A 216 -16.08 8.73 -17.13
CA TRP A 216 -14.98 7.84 -17.50
C TRP A 216 -13.71 8.64 -17.81
N LYS A 217 -13.82 9.74 -18.57
CA LYS A 217 -12.71 10.66 -18.83
C LYS A 217 -12.21 11.30 -17.54
N HIS A 218 -13.11 11.76 -16.67
CA HIS A 218 -12.72 12.30 -15.35
C HIS A 218 -11.97 11.26 -14.50
N TRP A 219 -12.49 10.05 -14.39
CA TRP A 219 -11.85 8.96 -13.65
C TRP A 219 -10.47 8.60 -14.22
N SER A 220 -10.30 8.62 -15.55
CA SER A 220 -9.01 8.36 -16.20
C SER A 220 -7.91 9.33 -15.79
N LEU A 221 -8.24 10.59 -15.44
CA LEU A 221 -7.26 11.57 -14.94
C LEU A 221 -6.60 11.09 -13.65
N LEU A 222 -7.39 10.55 -12.71
CA LEU A 222 -6.87 10.00 -11.47
C LEU A 222 -6.04 8.74 -11.72
N VAL A 223 -6.53 7.83 -12.56
CA VAL A 223 -5.82 6.58 -12.89
C VAL A 223 -4.44 6.90 -13.46
N GLU A 224 -4.39 7.78 -14.45
CA GLU A 224 -3.14 8.16 -15.11
C GLU A 224 -2.21 8.90 -14.15
N ALA A 225 -2.70 9.89 -13.41
CA ALA A 225 -1.85 10.64 -12.48
C ALA A 225 -1.21 9.76 -11.42
N ILE A 226 -1.98 8.84 -10.83
CA ILE A 226 -1.47 7.95 -9.78
C ILE A 226 -0.53 6.90 -10.38
N TYR A 227 -0.80 6.41 -11.60
CA TYR A 227 0.14 5.56 -12.33
C TYR A 227 1.49 6.26 -12.52
N LEU A 228 1.48 7.50 -13.02
CA LEU A 228 2.70 8.28 -13.23
C LEU A 228 3.49 8.47 -11.93
N LEU A 229 2.84 8.83 -10.82
CA LEU A 229 3.49 9.05 -9.52
C LEU A 229 3.96 7.77 -8.81
N LEU A 230 3.58 6.59 -9.33
CA LEU A 230 4.04 5.28 -8.86
C LEU A 230 5.18 4.72 -9.72
N SER A 231 5.58 5.40 -10.79
CA SER A 231 6.68 4.96 -11.67
C SER A 231 7.97 4.78 -10.88
N GLU A 232 8.79 3.81 -11.29
CA GLU A 232 10.10 3.56 -10.68
C GLU A 232 11.05 4.74 -10.89
N VAL A 233 11.02 5.34 -12.09
CA VAL A 233 11.76 6.56 -12.42
C VAL A 233 10.78 7.73 -12.50
N LEU A 234 10.95 8.70 -11.60
CA LEU A 234 10.18 9.95 -11.63
C LEU A 234 11.02 11.09 -12.17
N SER A 235 10.67 11.55 -13.37
CA SER A 235 11.22 12.77 -13.96
C SER A 235 10.33 13.98 -13.66
N GLN A 236 10.91 15.18 -13.66
CA GLN A 236 10.15 16.41 -13.44
C GLN A 236 8.95 16.56 -14.40
N PRO A 237 9.06 16.29 -15.73
CA PRO A 237 7.92 16.34 -16.63
C PRO A 237 6.79 15.36 -16.25
N THR A 238 7.15 14.18 -15.73
CA THR A 238 6.18 13.17 -15.27
C THR A 238 5.40 13.69 -14.07
N ILE A 239 6.10 14.27 -13.08
CA ILE A 239 5.49 14.87 -11.89
C ILE A 239 4.60 16.06 -12.28
N THR A 240 5.06 16.93 -13.18
CA THR A 240 4.28 18.07 -13.69
C THR A 240 3.01 17.61 -14.38
N ARG A 241 3.08 16.60 -15.26
CA ARG A 241 1.89 16.02 -15.92
C ARG A 241 0.91 15.46 -14.90
N ALA A 242 1.39 14.68 -13.92
CA ALA A 242 0.54 14.17 -12.86
C ALA A 242 -0.14 15.31 -12.07
N GLY A 243 0.58 16.39 -11.77
CA GLY A 243 0.00 17.57 -11.12
C GLY A 243 -1.12 18.22 -11.91
N VAL A 244 -0.95 18.43 -13.22
CA VAL A 244 -1.99 18.96 -14.09
C VAL A 244 -3.23 18.06 -14.11
N LEU A 245 -3.03 16.74 -14.20
CA LEU A 245 -4.12 15.76 -14.18
C LEU A 245 -4.89 15.78 -12.85
N LEU A 246 -4.19 15.83 -11.71
CA LEU A 246 -4.82 15.89 -10.38
C LEU A 246 -5.54 17.22 -10.15
N GLN A 247 -4.95 18.34 -10.57
CA GLN A 247 -5.62 19.64 -10.49
C GLN A 247 -6.93 19.64 -11.28
N LYS A 248 -6.90 19.09 -12.51
CA LYS A 248 -8.10 18.94 -13.35
C LYS A 248 -9.12 17.98 -12.73
N PHE A 249 -8.68 16.87 -12.15
CA PHE A 249 -9.56 15.93 -11.46
C PHE A 249 -10.29 16.62 -10.30
N VAL A 250 -9.55 17.36 -9.47
CA VAL A 250 -10.11 18.02 -8.28
C VAL A 250 -11.05 19.16 -8.67
N SER A 251 -10.69 20.01 -9.64
CA SER A 251 -11.53 21.15 -10.07
C SER A 251 -12.85 20.73 -10.71
N MET A 252 -12.88 19.58 -11.39
CA MET A 252 -14.09 19.05 -12.01
C MET A 252 -14.99 18.27 -11.04
N ALA A 253 -14.50 17.91 -9.85
CA ALA A 253 -15.24 17.01 -8.94
C ALA A 253 -16.56 17.63 -8.43
N ALA A 254 -16.56 18.92 -8.09
CA ALA A 254 -17.74 19.62 -7.60
C ALA A 254 -18.87 19.67 -8.64
N SER A 255 -18.55 20.03 -9.89
CA SER A 255 -19.54 20.16 -10.96
C SER A 255 -20.07 18.80 -11.45
N LEU A 256 -19.23 17.76 -11.46
CA LEU A 256 -19.63 16.44 -11.94
C LEU A 256 -20.41 15.62 -10.91
N TYR A 257 -20.03 15.71 -9.63
CA TYR A 257 -20.56 14.83 -8.59
C TYR A 257 -21.32 15.58 -7.50
N GLY A 258 -21.10 16.89 -7.37
CA GLY A 258 -21.64 17.75 -6.31
C GLY A 258 -20.58 18.13 -5.27
N GLU A 259 -20.66 19.36 -4.76
CA GLU A 259 -19.73 19.95 -3.77
C GLU A 259 -19.51 19.07 -2.53
N ARG A 260 -20.57 18.40 -2.06
CA ARG A 260 -20.50 17.47 -0.92
C ARG A 260 -19.57 16.28 -1.14
N HIS A 261 -19.05 16.05 -2.34
CA HIS A 261 -18.10 14.98 -2.65
C HIS A 261 -16.65 15.47 -2.78
N VAL A 262 -16.39 16.77 -2.64
CA VAL A 262 -15.03 17.33 -2.60
C VAL A 262 -14.46 17.22 -1.18
N THR A 263 -14.18 15.98 -0.78
CA THR A 263 -13.72 15.65 0.57
C THR A 263 -12.26 16.04 0.79
N PHE A 264 -11.81 15.98 2.05
CA PHE A 264 -10.40 16.18 2.38
C PHE A 264 -9.46 15.28 1.57
N ASN A 265 -9.82 14.01 1.34
CA ASN A 265 -9.00 13.10 0.55
C ASN A 265 -8.90 13.53 -0.92
N VAL A 266 -9.95 14.12 -1.49
CA VAL A 266 -9.92 14.72 -2.84
C VAL A 266 -8.98 15.92 -2.86
N HIS A 267 -9.06 16.81 -1.87
CA HIS A 267 -8.15 17.95 -1.77
C HIS A 267 -6.68 17.54 -1.59
N GLN A 268 -6.41 16.47 -0.84
CA GLN A 268 -5.04 15.97 -0.63
C GLN A 268 -4.33 15.56 -1.92
N LEU A 269 -5.07 15.24 -2.99
CA LEU A 269 -4.50 14.91 -4.28
C LEU A 269 -3.62 16.05 -4.85
N LEU A 270 -3.97 17.30 -4.56
CA LEU A 270 -3.21 18.47 -5.03
C LEU A 270 -1.77 18.50 -4.50
N HIS A 271 -1.51 17.84 -3.37
CA HIS A 271 -0.20 17.85 -2.70
C HIS A 271 0.68 16.64 -3.07
N LEU A 272 0.13 15.65 -3.79
CA LEU A 272 0.87 14.44 -4.18
C LEU A 272 2.06 14.73 -5.12
N PRO A 273 1.96 15.61 -6.13
CA PRO A 273 3.09 15.91 -7.01
C PRO A 273 4.29 16.47 -6.24
N LYS A 274 4.05 17.45 -5.36
CA LYS A 274 5.11 18.07 -4.54
C LYS A 274 5.70 17.09 -3.52
N THR A 275 4.85 16.21 -2.99
CA THR A 275 5.31 15.12 -2.12
C THR A 275 6.21 14.15 -2.89
N ALA A 276 5.85 13.79 -4.13
CA ALA A 276 6.65 12.91 -4.96
C ALA A 276 7.97 13.55 -5.41
N GLU A 277 7.97 14.86 -5.68
CA GLU A 277 9.18 15.64 -5.95
C GLU A 277 10.16 15.60 -4.76
N ASN A 278 9.64 15.71 -3.53
CA ASN A 278 10.48 15.77 -2.32
C ASN A 278 10.92 14.40 -1.79
N LEU A 279 10.06 13.37 -1.91
CA LEU A 279 10.23 12.07 -1.24
C LEU A 279 10.36 10.89 -2.21
N GLY A 280 10.29 11.14 -3.52
CA GLY A 280 10.27 10.12 -4.55
C GLY A 280 8.90 9.46 -4.74
N PRO A 281 8.85 8.31 -5.43
CA PRO A 281 7.60 7.64 -5.81
C PRO A 281 6.66 7.37 -4.63
N LEU A 282 5.34 7.41 -4.87
CA LEU A 282 4.35 7.24 -3.80
C LEU A 282 4.49 5.91 -3.04
N TRP A 283 5.02 4.87 -3.69
CA TRP A 283 5.24 3.58 -3.04
C TRP A 283 6.35 3.63 -1.98
N ALA A 284 7.32 4.54 -2.09
CA ALA A 284 8.46 4.67 -1.20
C ALA A 284 8.09 5.26 0.17
N HIS A 285 6.99 6.02 0.25
CA HIS A 285 6.52 6.68 1.47
C HIS A 285 5.06 6.32 1.78
N SER A 286 4.78 5.01 1.78
CA SER A 286 3.42 4.48 1.97
C SER A 286 3.25 3.66 3.24
N ALA A 287 2.00 3.61 3.71
CA ALA A 287 1.61 2.88 4.91
C ALA A 287 1.56 1.35 4.73
N PHE A 288 1.71 0.82 3.50
CA PHE A 288 1.59 -0.62 3.23
C PHE A 288 2.54 -1.47 4.07
N VAL A 289 3.80 -1.06 4.19
CA VAL A 289 4.83 -1.78 4.97
C VAL A 289 4.52 -1.74 6.48
N PHE A 290 4.01 -0.60 6.95
CA PHE A 290 3.64 -0.41 8.35
C PHE A 290 2.41 -1.24 8.73
N GLU A 291 1.37 -1.27 7.89
CA GLU A 291 0.20 -2.13 8.09
C GLU A 291 0.56 -3.62 8.03
N GLY A 292 1.46 -4.01 7.12
CA GLY A 292 2.03 -5.36 7.10
C GLY A 292 2.75 -5.70 8.40
N GLY A 293 3.50 -4.75 8.95
CA GLY A 293 4.15 -4.83 10.27
C GLY A 293 3.16 -4.96 11.42
N ASN A 294 2.14 -4.10 11.47
CA ASN A 294 1.05 -4.17 12.45
C ASN A 294 0.36 -5.53 12.42
N GLY A 295 0.11 -6.06 11.21
CA GLY A 295 -0.43 -7.41 11.02
C GLY A 295 0.48 -8.54 11.49
N ARG A 296 1.82 -8.35 11.51
CA ARG A 296 2.75 -9.29 12.16
C ARG A 296 2.66 -9.18 13.67
N LEU A 297 2.66 -7.96 14.21
CA LEU A 297 2.57 -7.72 15.65
C LEU A 297 1.27 -8.31 16.22
N THR A 298 0.13 -8.08 15.58
CA THR A 298 -1.16 -8.63 16.08
C THR A 298 -1.23 -10.16 16.04
N ARG A 299 -0.54 -10.80 15.08
CA ARG A 299 -0.41 -12.27 15.05
C ARG A 299 0.43 -12.83 16.20
N THR A 300 1.29 -12.01 16.82
CA THR A 300 1.99 -12.36 18.05
C THR A 300 1.09 -12.28 19.29
N VAL A 301 -0.21 -12.07 19.16
CA VAL A 301 -1.14 -12.12 20.31
C VAL A 301 -1.84 -13.47 20.29
N THR A 302 -1.66 -14.28 21.33
CA THR A 302 -2.34 -15.59 21.46
C THR A 302 -3.38 -15.64 22.56
N ALA A 303 -3.44 -14.63 23.41
CA ALA A 303 -4.42 -14.52 24.48
C ALA A 303 -4.82 -13.06 24.74
N ALA A 304 -6.02 -12.83 25.26
CA ALA A 304 -6.53 -11.50 25.56
C ALA A 304 -5.82 -10.81 26.75
N ARG A 305 -5.22 -11.58 27.66
CA ARG A 305 -4.56 -11.06 28.86
C ARG A 305 -3.11 -10.65 28.55
N GLY A 306 -2.72 -9.44 28.93
CA GLY A 306 -1.31 -9.00 28.82
C GLY A 306 -0.84 -8.82 27.38
N VAL A 307 -1.73 -8.40 26.47
CA VAL A 307 -1.43 -8.19 25.04
C VAL A 307 -0.13 -7.41 24.79
N PRO A 308 0.13 -6.26 25.46
CA PRO A 308 1.37 -5.52 25.22
C PRO A 308 2.62 -6.33 25.60
N LEU A 309 2.57 -7.09 26.70
CA LEU A 309 3.70 -7.91 27.16
C LEU A 309 3.97 -9.07 26.20
N GLN A 310 2.91 -9.75 25.72
CA GLN A 310 3.06 -10.82 24.71
C GLN A 310 3.74 -10.30 23.44
N ILE A 311 3.33 -9.12 22.97
CA ILE A 311 3.93 -8.52 21.77
C ILE A 311 5.41 -8.20 22.03
N VAL A 312 5.73 -7.52 23.13
CA VAL A 312 7.11 -7.14 23.47
C VAL A 312 7.99 -8.38 23.60
N GLU A 313 7.57 -9.36 24.39
CA GLU A 313 8.30 -10.61 24.61
C GLU A 313 8.61 -11.30 23.28
N ARG A 314 7.60 -11.49 22.42
CA ARG A 314 7.77 -12.21 21.15
C ARG A 314 8.62 -11.44 20.15
N VAL A 315 8.47 -10.12 20.07
CA VAL A 315 9.31 -9.29 19.21
C VAL A 315 10.76 -9.36 19.66
N VAL A 316 11.02 -9.23 20.96
CA VAL A 316 12.39 -9.32 21.51
C VAL A 316 12.98 -10.70 21.26
N LEU A 317 12.23 -11.78 21.50
CA LEU A 317 12.69 -13.15 21.22
C LEU A 317 13.07 -13.35 19.75
N LEU A 318 12.24 -12.86 18.82
CA LEU A 318 12.52 -12.95 17.37
C LEU A 318 13.78 -12.14 17.00
N GLN A 319 13.94 -10.93 17.54
CA GLN A 319 15.14 -10.11 17.31
C GLN A 319 16.41 -10.77 17.86
N GLN A 320 16.35 -11.31 19.08
CA GLN A 320 17.49 -12.02 19.68
C GLN A 320 17.86 -13.28 18.90
N LEU A 321 16.86 -14.03 18.43
CA LEU A 321 17.09 -15.21 17.59
C LEU A 321 17.79 -14.83 16.27
N GLN A 322 17.40 -13.72 15.64
CA GLN A 322 18.05 -13.22 14.44
C GLN A 322 19.51 -12.82 14.70
N LEU A 323 19.78 -12.15 15.83
CA LEU A 323 21.13 -11.78 16.23
C LEU A 323 22.00 -13.03 16.42
N VAL A 324 21.50 -14.02 17.16
CA VAL A 324 22.18 -15.31 17.38
C VAL A 324 22.52 -16.01 16.06
N LEU A 325 21.60 -16.00 15.09
CA LEU A 325 21.84 -16.59 13.77
C LEU A 325 22.95 -15.90 12.99
N ASN A 326 23.10 -14.58 13.17
CA ASN A 326 24.05 -13.76 12.44
C ASN A 326 25.43 -13.68 13.15
N SER A 327 25.47 -13.82 14.47
CA SER A 327 26.69 -13.62 15.27
C SER A 327 27.38 -14.91 15.68
N LEU A 328 26.68 -16.05 15.73
CA LEU A 328 27.24 -17.31 16.21
C LEU A 328 27.44 -18.34 15.09
N PRO A 329 28.57 -19.10 15.11
CA PRO A 329 28.78 -20.21 14.19
C PRO A 329 27.88 -21.39 14.61
N LEU A 330 26.65 -21.41 14.12
CA LEU A 330 25.68 -22.46 14.40
C LEU A 330 25.75 -23.59 13.36
N ALA A 331 25.59 -24.83 13.82
CA ALA A 331 25.41 -25.99 12.93
C ALA A 331 24.18 -25.80 12.02
N MET A 332 24.25 -26.30 10.78
CA MET A 332 23.19 -26.11 9.77
C MET A 332 21.82 -26.59 10.24
N GLN A 333 21.75 -27.68 11.01
CA GLN A 333 20.50 -28.20 11.56
C GLN A 333 19.85 -27.22 12.54
N ILE A 334 20.64 -26.55 13.38
CA ILE A 334 20.16 -25.54 14.33
C ILE A 334 19.69 -24.31 13.56
N LYS A 335 20.46 -23.87 12.55
CA LYS A 335 20.06 -22.74 11.67
C LYS A 335 18.69 -23.00 11.03
N LYS A 336 18.44 -24.21 10.52
CA LYS A 336 17.14 -24.59 9.94
C LYS A 336 16.00 -24.49 10.95
N VAL A 337 16.20 -24.94 12.19
CA VAL A 337 15.17 -24.83 13.26
C VAL A 337 14.90 -23.37 13.60
N CYS A 338 15.94 -22.57 13.82
CA CYS A 338 15.82 -21.16 14.15
C CYS A 338 15.15 -20.34 13.02
N MET A 339 15.53 -20.57 11.76
CA MET A 339 14.86 -19.98 10.60
C MET A 339 13.38 -20.40 10.54
N GLY A 340 13.07 -21.65 10.91
CA GLY A 340 11.71 -22.14 11.03
C GLY A 340 10.87 -21.44 12.10
N MET A 341 11.48 -20.93 13.17
CA MET A 341 10.85 -20.16 14.26
C MET A 341 10.64 -18.68 13.91
N LEU A 342 11.52 -18.09 13.10
CA LEU A 342 11.42 -16.71 12.64
C LEU A 342 10.21 -16.45 11.72
N GLY A 343 9.53 -17.52 11.28
CA GLY A 343 8.21 -17.39 10.67
C GLY A 343 8.24 -16.82 9.25
N GLU A 344 9.36 -16.89 8.53
CA GLU A 344 9.44 -16.66 7.08
C GLU A 344 8.74 -17.75 6.25
N ARG A 345 7.64 -18.30 6.77
CA ARG A 345 6.81 -19.26 6.03
C ARG A 345 5.88 -18.49 5.12
N HIS A 346 6.44 -17.90 4.06
CA HIS A 346 5.65 -17.30 2.97
C HIS A 346 4.79 -18.34 2.25
N VAL A 347 5.24 -19.60 2.25
CA VAL A 347 4.53 -20.74 1.68
C VAL A 347 4.09 -21.66 2.81
N GLN A 348 2.79 -21.90 2.89
CA GLN A 348 2.20 -22.94 3.74
C GLN A 348 1.95 -24.19 2.89
N ASN A 349 2.07 -25.36 3.50
CA ASN A 349 1.91 -26.67 2.85
C ASN A 349 2.87 -26.80 1.65
N PHE A 350 4.12 -27.16 1.94
CA PHE A 350 5.14 -27.42 0.94
C PHE A 350 6.04 -28.56 1.39
N ALA A 351 6.73 -29.19 0.45
CA ALA A 351 7.81 -30.12 0.71
C ALA A 351 9.04 -29.68 -0.10
N VAL A 352 10.23 -29.93 0.41
CA VAL A 352 11.48 -29.71 -0.31
C VAL A 352 12.03 -31.07 -0.68
N VAL A 353 12.30 -31.28 -1.96
CA VAL A 353 12.92 -32.50 -2.50
C VAL A 353 14.05 -32.04 -3.40
N ASP A 354 15.28 -32.40 -3.03
CA ASP A 354 16.51 -31.94 -3.68
C ASP A 354 16.55 -30.40 -3.84
N GLU A 355 16.68 -29.89 -5.07
CA GLU A 355 16.66 -28.46 -5.41
C GLU A 355 15.24 -27.91 -5.66
N GLY A 356 14.20 -28.76 -5.55
CA GLY A 356 12.82 -28.43 -5.83
C GLY A 356 11.97 -28.13 -4.59
N VAL A 357 11.03 -27.19 -4.72
CA VAL A 357 10.04 -26.88 -3.68
C VAL A 357 8.64 -27.26 -4.18
N LEU A 358 8.11 -28.39 -3.71
CA LEU A 358 6.77 -28.88 -4.03
C LEU A 358 5.73 -28.07 -3.24
N LEU A 359 4.69 -27.56 -3.90
CA LEU A 359 3.74 -26.62 -3.33
C LEU A 359 2.33 -27.24 -3.22
N GLY A 360 1.71 -27.07 -2.05
CA GLY A 360 0.34 -27.49 -1.77
C GLY A 360 0.26 -28.64 -0.76
N ILE A 361 -0.97 -29.12 -0.56
CA ILE A 361 -1.23 -30.31 0.24
C ILE A 361 -1.04 -31.52 -0.68
N PRO A 362 -0.16 -32.48 -0.34
CA PRO A 362 0.07 -33.66 -1.16
C PRO A 362 -1.20 -34.52 -1.25
N GLN A 363 -1.42 -35.14 -2.40
CA GLN A 363 -2.43 -36.18 -2.57
C GLN A 363 -1.74 -37.54 -2.60
N CYS A 364 -2.25 -38.50 -1.84
CA CYS A 364 -1.76 -39.87 -1.91
C CYS A 364 -2.24 -40.50 -3.23
N VAL A 365 -1.31 -40.98 -4.04
CA VAL A 365 -1.59 -41.66 -5.31
C VAL A 365 -0.98 -43.05 -5.26
N CYS A 366 -1.81 -44.06 -5.51
CA CYS A 366 -1.43 -45.47 -5.56
C CYS A 366 -1.70 -46.10 -6.94
N HIS A 367 -2.22 -45.31 -7.89
CA HIS A 367 -2.50 -45.74 -9.25
C HIS A 367 -1.72 -44.82 -10.21
N PHE A 368 -0.78 -45.40 -10.94
CA PHE A 368 0.09 -44.69 -11.87
C PHE A 368 -0.30 -44.99 -13.31
N SER A 369 -0.25 -43.99 -14.18
CA SER A 369 -0.37 -44.17 -15.63
C SER A 369 0.76 -45.04 -16.19
N GLU A 370 0.56 -45.66 -17.34
CA GLU A 370 1.61 -46.49 -17.98
C GLU A 370 2.93 -45.71 -18.18
N SER A 371 2.84 -44.44 -18.55
CA SER A 371 4.01 -43.56 -18.69
C SER A 371 4.74 -43.32 -17.36
N GLU A 372 4.01 -43.18 -16.25
CA GLU A 372 4.61 -43.01 -14.93
C GLU A 372 5.25 -44.30 -14.44
N GLN A 373 4.59 -45.45 -14.66
CA GLN A 373 5.14 -46.77 -14.34
C GLN A 373 6.45 -47.01 -15.09
N GLN A 374 6.49 -46.71 -16.39
CA GLN A 374 7.70 -46.81 -17.21
C GLN A 374 8.81 -45.89 -16.68
N ALA A 375 8.48 -44.64 -16.33
CA ALA A 375 9.45 -43.69 -15.79
C ALA A 375 10.04 -44.16 -14.44
N PHE A 376 9.21 -44.68 -13.53
CA PHE A 376 9.70 -45.23 -12.26
C PHE A 376 10.61 -46.44 -12.48
N MET A 377 10.21 -47.38 -13.32
CA MET A 377 11.01 -48.57 -13.63
C MET A 377 12.33 -48.21 -14.32
N GLN A 378 12.34 -47.24 -15.22
CA GLN A 378 13.55 -46.80 -15.91
C GLN A 378 14.56 -46.14 -14.96
N GLN A 379 14.08 -45.31 -14.03
CA GLN A 379 14.95 -44.53 -13.16
C GLN A 379 15.35 -45.27 -11.88
N TYR A 380 14.44 -46.07 -11.31
CA TYR A 380 14.59 -46.66 -9.98
C TYR A 380 14.54 -48.20 -9.97
N SER A 381 14.24 -48.85 -11.11
CA SER A 381 14.10 -50.31 -11.24
C SER A 381 13.03 -50.96 -10.33
N GLU A 382 12.24 -50.16 -9.62
CA GLU A 382 11.08 -50.59 -8.84
C GLU A 382 9.95 -49.56 -8.94
N MET A 383 8.72 -50.02 -8.72
CA MET A 383 7.54 -49.15 -8.66
C MET A 383 7.12 -48.93 -7.21
N PRO A 384 6.94 -47.68 -6.76
CA PRO A 384 6.43 -47.41 -5.43
C PRO A 384 4.98 -47.90 -5.29
N SER A 385 4.61 -48.36 -4.09
CA SER A 385 3.22 -48.75 -3.78
C SER A 385 2.29 -47.55 -3.59
N ALA A 386 2.84 -46.40 -3.20
CA ALA A 386 2.15 -45.12 -3.12
C ALA A 386 3.15 -43.97 -3.20
N THR A 387 2.71 -42.81 -3.71
CA THR A 387 3.47 -41.57 -3.72
C THR A 387 2.64 -40.39 -3.23
N SER A 388 3.33 -39.31 -2.86
CA SER A 388 2.72 -38.01 -2.58
C SER A 388 2.78 -37.14 -3.82
N GLU A 389 1.65 -36.95 -4.49
CA GLU A 389 1.54 -36.09 -5.67
C GLU A 389 1.33 -34.63 -5.27
N PHE A 390 2.08 -33.75 -5.93
CA PHE A 390 1.90 -32.30 -5.84
C PHE A 390 1.59 -31.74 -7.23
N GLN A 391 0.59 -30.86 -7.30
CA GLN A 391 0.18 -30.27 -8.58
C GLN A 391 1.04 -29.07 -9.01
N ARG A 392 1.97 -28.64 -8.16
CA ARG A 392 2.81 -27.46 -8.35
C ARG A 392 4.18 -27.65 -7.72
N PHE A 393 5.21 -27.09 -8.33
CA PHE A 393 6.54 -27.01 -7.72
C PHE A 393 7.31 -25.79 -8.21
N VAL A 394 8.36 -25.41 -7.48
CA VAL A 394 9.35 -24.42 -7.89
C VAL A 394 10.66 -25.13 -8.14
N TYR A 395 11.27 -24.91 -9.30
CA TYR A 395 12.59 -25.43 -9.65
C TYR A 395 13.38 -24.35 -10.37
N LYS A 396 14.61 -24.09 -9.90
CA LYS A 396 15.50 -23.03 -10.44
C LYS A 396 14.80 -21.66 -10.60
N GLY A 397 14.01 -21.28 -9.59
CA GLY A 397 13.28 -20.01 -9.56
C GLY A 397 12.03 -19.95 -10.44
N GLN A 398 11.71 -20.99 -11.20
CA GLN A 398 10.52 -21.06 -12.05
C GLN A 398 9.42 -21.88 -11.38
N VAL A 399 8.17 -21.43 -11.50
CA VAL A 399 7.00 -22.13 -10.96
C VAL A 399 6.39 -23.00 -12.05
N TYR A 400 6.28 -24.29 -11.78
CA TYR A 400 5.65 -25.28 -12.63
C TYR A 400 4.33 -25.73 -12.02
N HIS A 401 3.39 -26.13 -12.87
CA HIS A 401 2.12 -26.71 -12.45
C HIS A 401 1.70 -27.82 -13.41
N SER A 402 1.00 -28.83 -12.90
CA SER A 402 0.44 -29.90 -13.73
C SER A 402 -0.74 -29.39 -14.56
N GLN A 403 -1.09 -30.11 -15.62
CA GLN A 403 -2.29 -29.82 -16.43
C GLN A 403 -3.59 -29.94 -15.60
N ALA A 404 -3.59 -30.78 -14.56
CA ALA A 404 -4.71 -30.94 -13.66
C ALA A 404 -4.93 -29.72 -12.73
N TYR A 405 -3.94 -28.83 -12.60
CA TYR A 405 -4.02 -27.64 -11.74
C TYR A 405 -4.88 -26.52 -12.36
N LYS A 406 -6.20 -26.63 -12.20
CA LYS A 406 -7.17 -25.68 -12.78
C LYS A 406 -7.08 -24.24 -12.26
N LYS A 407 -6.35 -23.98 -11.17
CA LYS A 407 -6.17 -22.61 -10.62
C LYS A 407 -5.12 -21.80 -11.39
N ALA A 408 -4.24 -22.43 -12.17
CA ALA A 408 -3.24 -21.70 -12.97
C ALA A 408 -3.90 -20.81 -14.04
N THR A 409 -5.06 -21.20 -14.57
CA THR A 409 -5.77 -20.44 -15.62
C THR A 409 -6.36 -19.12 -15.14
N ARG A 410 -6.27 -18.80 -13.84
CA ARG A 410 -6.79 -17.54 -13.28
C ARG A 410 -5.77 -16.40 -13.31
N SER A 411 -4.50 -16.71 -13.57
CA SER A 411 -3.42 -15.73 -13.73
C SER A 411 -2.79 -15.90 -15.11
N ASN A 412 -2.29 -14.81 -15.68
CA ASN A 412 -1.54 -14.85 -16.93
C ASN A 412 -0.25 -14.04 -16.76
N THR A 413 0.89 -14.72 -16.87
CA THR A 413 2.25 -14.13 -16.80
C THR A 413 2.97 -14.27 -18.14
N THR A 414 2.23 -14.52 -19.21
CA THR A 414 2.77 -14.45 -20.58
C THR A 414 3.17 -13.00 -20.85
N VAL A 415 4.42 -12.80 -21.24
CA VAL A 415 4.93 -11.52 -21.72
C VAL A 415 4.99 -11.55 -23.24
N ILE A 416 4.69 -10.43 -23.88
CA ILE A 416 4.86 -10.29 -25.33
C ILE A 416 6.12 -9.48 -25.55
N ALA A 417 7.17 -10.12 -26.07
CA ALA A 417 8.35 -9.41 -26.54
C ALA A 417 7.98 -8.65 -27.82
N THR A 418 8.16 -7.33 -27.80
CA THR A 418 8.07 -6.50 -29.01
C THR A 418 9.33 -6.66 -29.85
N GLN A 419 9.30 -6.19 -31.11
CA GLN A 419 10.46 -6.24 -32.00
C GLN A 419 11.70 -5.46 -31.49
N ASN A 420 11.53 -4.63 -30.46
CA ASN A 420 12.59 -3.82 -29.85
C ASN A 420 13.11 -4.42 -28.52
N ASP A 421 12.81 -5.69 -28.24
CA ASP A 421 13.13 -6.38 -26.97
C ASP A 421 12.52 -5.70 -25.71
N GLU A 422 11.53 -4.83 -25.89
CA GLU A 422 10.67 -4.37 -24.79
C GLU A 422 9.60 -5.44 -24.53
N TYR A 423 9.44 -5.85 -23.27
CA TYR A 423 8.43 -6.82 -22.85
C TYR A 423 7.15 -6.09 -22.41
N LEU A 424 6.03 -6.43 -23.05
CA LEU A 424 4.67 -5.98 -22.68
C LEU A 424 3.99 -6.96 -21.72
#